data_AF-A0AAP0HRG9-F1
#
_entry.id   AF-A0AAP0HRG9-F1
#
_cell.length_a   1.000
_cell.length_b   1.000
_cell.length_c   1.000
_cell.angle_alpha   90.00
_cell.angle_beta   90.00
_cell.angle_gamma   90.00
#
_symmetry.space_group_name_H-M   'P 1'
#
loop_
_entity.id
_entity.type
_entity.pdbx_description
1 polymer ?
#
loop_
_entity_poly.entity_id
_entity_poly.type
_entity_poly.pdbx_seq_one_letter_code
_entity_poly.pdbx_strand_id
1 'polypeptide(L)'
;MNLGLIVIVMSLPICMRNMVTDLWTYWMGCSPLCCWTPGTIASLLLEMPLGLHLYILDGASTAVIKRLMTDVPFGVLLSGGLDSSLVASITARYLAGTKAARQWGAQLHSFCVGLEGSPDLKAAKEVANYLGTVHHEFHFTVQDGIDAIEDVIYHIETYDVTTIRVSTPMFLMSRKIKSLRVKMVISGEGSDEIFGGYLYFYKAPNKEELHHETCRKVSWRAVITPHFKGAHYLIVKLHST
;
A
#
# COMPACT_ATOMS: atom_id res chain seq x y z
N MET A 1 -7.53 28.03 -3.06
CA MET A 1 -7.87 26.62 -3.34
C MET A 1 -7.12 25.73 -2.33
N ASN A 2 -7.77 25.38 -1.21
CA ASN A 2 -7.21 24.48 -0.20
C ASN A 2 -7.32 23.03 -0.69
N LEU A 3 -6.33 22.57 -1.45
CA LEU A 3 -6.19 21.16 -1.80
C LEU A 3 -5.61 20.43 -0.58
N GLY A 4 -6.41 19.57 0.05
CA GLY A 4 -5.97 18.69 1.15
C GLY A 4 -4.92 17.67 0.69
N LEU A 5 -4.34 16.92 1.63
CA LEU A 5 -3.42 15.83 1.30
C LEU A 5 -4.20 14.70 0.61
N ILE A 6 -3.74 14.28 -0.57
CA ILE A 6 -4.34 13.18 -1.32
C ILE A 6 -3.49 11.93 -1.08
N VAL A 7 -4.05 10.93 -0.41
CA VAL A 7 -3.41 9.61 -0.30
C VAL A 7 -3.93 8.75 -1.43
N ILE A 8 -3.07 8.44 -2.40
CA ILE A 8 -3.41 7.54 -3.49
C ILE A 8 -3.14 6.11 -3.01
N VAL A 9 -4.21 5.42 -2.67
CA VAL A 9 -4.20 3.97 -2.44
C VAL A 9 -4.14 3.25 -3.79
N MET A 10 -3.38 2.16 -3.88
CA MET A 10 -3.34 1.30 -5.07
C MET A 10 -4.66 0.55 -5.26
N SER A 11 -5.65 1.24 -5.80
CA SER A 11 -6.86 0.66 -6.35
C SER A 11 -6.60 0.16 -7.77
N LEU A 12 -6.31 -1.14 -7.91
CA LEU A 12 -6.00 -1.72 -9.21
C LEU A 12 -7.11 -1.44 -10.25
N PRO A 13 -6.75 -1.22 -11.53
CA PRO A 13 -7.75 -1.08 -12.58
C PRO A 13 -8.64 -2.32 -12.67
N ILE A 14 -9.86 -2.15 -13.22
CA ILE A 14 -10.83 -3.22 -13.54
C ILE A 14 -10.18 -4.46 -14.17
N CYS A 15 -9.07 -4.28 -14.90
CA CYS A 15 -8.27 -5.36 -15.50
C CYS A 15 -7.73 -6.40 -14.50
N MET A 16 -7.34 -6.03 -13.26
CA MET A 16 -6.90 -7.03 -12.26
C MET A 16 -8.06 -7.64 -11.45
N ARG A 17 -9.28 -7.12 -11.59
CA ARG A 17 -10.47 -7.81 -11.07
C ARG A 17 -10.69 -9.13 -11.82
N ASN A 18 -10.29 -9.16 -13.10
CA ASN A 18 -10.19 -10.38 -13.90
C ASN A 18 -8.97 -11.23 -13.55
N MET A 19 -7.88 -10.66 -13.01
CA MET A 19 -6.69 -11.43 -12.61
C MET A 19 -6.99 -12.40 -11.47
N VAL A 20 -7.85 -12.02 -10.53
CA VAL A 20 -8.29 -12.89 -9.43
C VAL A 20 -9.08 -14.10 -9.99
N THR A 21 -9.97 -13.88 -10.98
CA THR A 21 -10.68 -14.96 -11.69
C THR A 21 -9.80 -15.74 -12.68
N ASP A 22 -8.78 -15.13 -13.27
CA ASP A 22 -7.84 -15.78 -14.20
C ASP A 22 -6.84 -16.67 -13.42
N LEU A 23 -6.41 -16.23 -12.22
CA LEU A 23 -5.65 -17.03 -11.26
C LEU A 23 -6.45 -18.26 -10.79
N TRP A 24 -7.76 -18.11 -10.59
CA TRP A 24 -8.67 -19.21 -10.24
C TRP A 24 -8.74 -20.27 -11.35
N THR A 25 -8.87 -19.83 -12.61
CA THR A 25 -8.89 -20.72 -13.78
C THR A 25 -7.57 -21.50 -13.91
N TYR A 26 -6.45 -20.91 -13.49
CA TYR A 26 -5.13 -21.55 -13.51
C TYR A 26 -4.91 -22.54 -12.35
N TRP A 27 -5.34 -22.20 -11.13
CA TRP A 27 -5.15 -23.05 -9.93
C TRP A 27 -6.03 -24.31 -9.94
N MET A 28 -7.21 -24.26 -10.58
CA MET A 28 -8.11 -25.40 -10.78
C MET A 28 -7.60 -26.42 -11.83
N GLY A 29 -6.57 -26.06 -12.62
CA GLY A 29 -5.99 -26.93 -13.64
C GLY A 29 -4.95 -27.93 -13.14
N CYS A 30 -4.52 -27.85 -11.87
CA CYS A 30 -3.51 -28.74 -11.29
C CYS A 30 -4.14 -29.78 -10.35
N SER A 31 -3.90 -31.07 -10.64
CA SER A 31 -4.46 -32.22 -9.94
C SER A 31 -4.03 -32.34 -8.45
N PRO A 32 -4.79 -33.06 -7.60
CA PRO A 32 -4.84 -32.83 -6.15
C PRO A 32 -3.84 -33.65 -5.29
N LEU A 33 -2.64 -33.97 -5.79
CA LEU A 33 -1.70 -34.87 -5.10
C LEU A 33 -0.33 -34.23 -4.86
N CYS A 34 -0.24 -33.23 -3.99
CA CYS A 34 1.07 -32.72 -3.54
C CYS A 34 1.04 -32.37 -2.05
N CYS A 35 1.47 -33.33 -1.23
CA CYS A 35 1.63 -33.20 0.22
C CYS A 35 2.88 -32.35 0.55
N TRP A 36 2.77 -31.48 1.57
CA TRP A 36 3.73 -30.44 1.92
C TRP A 36 4.92 -30.98 2.74
N THR A 37 6.16 -30.76 2.28
CA THR A 37 7.40 -30.93 3.07
C THR A 37 8.33 -29.71 2.88
N PRO A 38 9.34 -29.49 3.73
CA PRO A 38 10.15 -28.25 3.70
C PRO A 38 10.92 -27.98 2.39
N GLY A 39 11.03 -28.96 1.48
CA GLY A 39 11.58 -28.76 0.13
C GLY A 39 10.60 -28.10 -0.86
N THR A 40 9.33 -27.94 -0.50
CA THR A 40 8.27 -27.57 -1.45
C THR A 40 8.25 -26.08 -1.83
N ILE A 41 8.88 -25.18 -1.05
CA ILE A 41 8.94 -23.74 -1.40
C ILE A 41 9.82 -23.52 -2.64
N ALA A 42 10.94 -24.24 -2.74
CA ALA A 42 11.81 -24.18 -3.92
C ALA A 42 11.16 -24.81 -5.17
N SER A 43 10.36 -25.87 -5.00
CA SER A 43 9.64 -26.50 -6.11
C SER A 43 8.39 -25.72 -6.55
N LEU A 44 7.72 -25.00 -5.64
CA LEU A 44 6.61 -24.09 -5.99
C LEU A 44 7.07 -22.95 -6.91
N LEU A 45 8.29 -22.43 -6.73
CA LEU A 45 8.87 -21.43 -7.63
C LEU A 45 9.23 -22.00 -9.02
N LEU A 46 9.46 -23.31 -9.12
CA LEU A 46 9.74 -24.02 -10.39
C LEU A 46 8.47 -24.45 -11.14
N GLU A 47 7.33 -24.58 -10.46
CA GLU A 47 6.02 -24.92 -11.07
C GLU A 47 5.17 -23.70 -11.44
N MET A 48 5.59 -22.48 -11.07
CA MET A 48 4.94 -21.27 -11.59
C MET A 48 5.25 -21.12 -13.08
N PRO A 49 4.25 -20.85 -13.94
CA PRO A 49 4.50 -20.63 -15.36
C PRO A 49 5.48 -19.46 -15.49
N LEU A 50 6.58 -19.70 -16.18
CA LEU A 50 7.57 -18.70 -16.59
C LEU A 50 6.82 -17.51 -17.21
N GLY A 51 6.60 -16.45 -16.43
CA GLY A 51 5.85 -15.26 -16.88
C GLY A 51 4.82 -14.71 -15.88
N LEU A 52 4.29 -15.49 -14.94
CA LEU A 52 3.28 -14.95 -14.00
C LEU A 52 3.88 -13.90 -13.06
N HIS A 53 5.09 -14.15 -12.54
CA HIS A 53 5.81 -13.17 -11.72
C HIS A 53 6.12 -11.88 -12.51
N LEU A 54 6.48 -12.01 -13.80
CA LEU A 54 6.68 -10.86 -14.69
C LEU A 54 5.37 -10.11 -14.92
N TYR A 55 4.26 -10.82 -15.13
CA TYR A 55 2.94 -10.22 -15.32
C TYR A 55 2.48 -9.44 -14.08
N ILE A 56 2.68 -9.99 -12.88
CA ILE A 56 2.35 -9.31 -11.62
C ILE A 56 3.20 -8.05 -11.45
N LEU A 57 4.51 -8.14 -11.69
CA LEU A 57 5.43 -7.00 -11.59
C LEU A 57 5.13 -5.94 -12.65
N ASP A 58 4.80 -6.32 -13.88
CA ASP A 58 4.41 -5.40 -14.95
C ASP A 58 3.09 -4.71 -14.63
N GLY A 59 2.11 -5.46 -14.12
CA GLY A 59 0.83 -4.93 -13.67
C GLY A 59 0.97 -3.94 -12.53
N ALA A 60 1.79 -4.27 -11.51
CA ALA A 60 2.11 -3.37 -10.41
C ALA A 60 2.86 -2.11 -10.90
N SER A 61 3.85 -2.29 -11.78
CA SER A 61 4.62 -1.18 -12.35
C SER A 61 3.72 -0.22 -13.14
N THR A 62 2.88 -0.76 -14.00
CA THR A 62 1.89 0.01 -14.78
C THR A 62 0.92 0.75 -13.86
N ALA A 63 0.47 0.12 -12.78
CA ALA A 63 -0.44 0.75 -11.81
C ALA A 63 0.22 1.92 -11.06
N VAL A 64 1.51 1.81 -10.71
CA VAL A 64 2.28 2.89 -10.09
C VAL A 64 2.54 4.01 -11.10
N ILE A 65 3.04 3.70 -12.30
CA ILE A 65 3.36 4.69 -13.34
C ILE A 65 2.15 5.55 -13.67
N LYS A 66 0.95 4.95 -13.80
CA LYS A 66 -0.30 5.69 -14.02
C LYS A 66 -0.60 6.72 -12.92
N ARG A 67 -0.18 6.45 -11.67
CA ARG A 67 -0.37 7.33 -10.50
C ARG A 67 0.74 8.37 -10.34
N LEU A 68 1.82 8.28 -11.10
CA LEU A 68 2.87 9.31 -11.16
C LEU A 68 2.48 10.52 -12.03
N MET A 69 1.31 10.49 -12.70
CA MET A 69 0.76 11.62 -13.44
C MET A 69 0.20 12.68 -12.48
N THR A 70 1.06 13.49 -11.91
CA THR A 70 0.71 14.58 -10.98
C THR A 70 1.41 15.88 -11.34
N ASP A 71 0.70 17.00 -11.15
CA ASP A 71 1.24 18.37 -11.29
C ASP A 71 1.63 18.98 -9.93
N VAL A 72 1.49 18.23 -8.84
CA VAL A 72 1.81 18.67 -7.47
C VAL A 72 2.95 17.85 -6.85
N PRO A 73 3.68 18.42 -5.87
CA PRO A 73 4.69 17.69 -5.12
C PRO A 73 4.11 16.44 -4.47
N PHE A 74 4.80 15.32 -4.63
CA PHE A 74 4.38 14.04 -4.10
C PHE A 74 5.53 13.26 -3.46
N GLY A 75 5.19 12.24 -2.68
CA GLY A 75 6.15 11.27 -2.16
C GLY A 75 5.55 9.88 -1.98
N VAL A 76 6.24 9.02 -1.23
CA VAL A 76 5.80 7.64 -0.95
C VAL A 76 5.76 7.39 0.55
N LEU A 77 4.80 6.59 1.00
CA LEU A 77 4.80 6.04 2.35
C LEU A 77 5.68 4.78 2.36
N LEU A 78 6.59 4.68 3.33
CA LEU A 78 7.57 3.61 3.42
C LEU A 78 7.63 3.07 4.85
N SER A 79 7.12 1.86 5.05
CA SER A 79 7.15 1.15 6.34
C SER A 79 8.33 0.17 6.45
N GLY A 80 9.04 -0.10 5.35
CA GLY A 80 10.06 -1.15 5.28
C GLY A 80 9.50 -2.54 4.98
N GLY A 81 8.16 -2.71 4.99
CA GLY A 81 7.50 -3.92 4.51
C GLY A 81 7.63 -4.11 2.99
N LEU A 82 7.34 -5.31 2.51
CA LEU A 82 7.49 -5.67 1.09
C LEU A 82 6.68 -4.76 0.17
N ASP A 83 5.43 -4.47 0.52
CA ASP A 83 4.49 -3.75 -0.36
C ASP A 83 4.90 -2.29 -0.57
N SER A 84 5.15 -1.59 0.52
CA SER A 84 5.58 -0.19 0.49
C SER A 84 6.96 -0.04 -0.14
N SER A 85 7.86 -1.01 0.08
CA SER A 85 9.19 -1.05 -0.54
C SER A 85 9.13 -1.28 -2.05
N LEU A 86 8.25 -2.18 -2.51
CA LEU A 86 8.04 -2.42 -3.95
C LEU A 86 7.52 -1.15 -4.64
N VAL A 87 6.50 -0.50 -4.07
CA VAL A 87 5.95 0.77 -4.59
C VAL A 87 7.01 1.86 -4.61
N ALA A 88 7.80 2.00 -3.54
CA ALA A 88 8.88 2.98 -3.47
C ALA A 88 9.96 2.71 -4.53
N SER A 89 10.34 1.45 -4.74
CA SER A 89 11.35 1.06 -5.73
C SER A 89 10.93 1.37 -7.17
N ILE A 90 9.68 1.06 -7.52
CA ILE A 90 9.10 1.36 -8.83
C ILE A 90 9.00 2.88 -9.00
N THR A 91 8.50 3.58 -7.97
CA THR A 91 8.38 5.04 -8.01
C THR A 91 9.74 5.70 -8.23
N ALA A 92 10.78 5.32 -7.49
CA ALA A 92 12.13 5.86 -7.63
C ALA A 92 12.69 5.62 -9.04
N ARG A 93 12.46 4.43 -9.60
CA ARG A 93 12.93 4.06 -10.95
C ARG A 93 12.29 4.90 -12.06
N TYR A 94 11.00 5.21 -11.95
CA TYR A 94 10.26 5.91 -13.01
C TYR A 94 10.12 7.42 -12.77
N LEU A 95 10.44 7.93 -11.57
CA LEU A 95 10.30 9.35 -11.21
C LEU A 95 11.05 10.27 -12.18
N ALA A 96 12.30 9.96 -12.53
CA ALA A 96 13.16 10.83 -13.33
C ALA A 96 12.56 11.22 -14.71
N GLY A 97 11.69 10.38 -15.27
CA GLY A 97 11.03 10.63 -16.56
C GLY A 97 9.75 11.48 -16.47
N THR A 98 9.27 11.80 -15.27
CA THR A 98 7.96 12.44 -15.05
C THR A 98 8.01 13.97 -15.17
N LYS A 99 6.86 14.59 -15.47
CA LYS A 99 6.71 16.06 -15.42
C LYS A 99 6.98 16.61 -14.02
N ALA A 100 6.52 15.90 -13.00
CA ALA A 100 6.73 16.26 -11.60
C ALA A 100 8.23 16.36 -11.26
N ALA A 101 9.05 15.41 -11.72
CA ALA A 101 10.49 15.46 -11.47
C ALA A 101 11.18 16.68 -12.11
N ARG A 102 10.71 17.13 -13.27
CA ARG A 102 11.23 18.33 -13.95
C ARG A 102 10.85 19.63 -13.25
N GLN A 103 9.69 19.65 -12.58
CA GLN A 103 9.18 20.84 -11.89
C GLN A 103 9.63 20.94 -10.43
N TRP A 104 9.71 19.80 -9.74
CA TRP A 104 9.87 19.73 -8.28
C TRP A 104 11.16 19.01 -7.84
N GLY A 105 11.94 18.47 -8.78
CA GLY A 105 13.17 17.73 -8.52
C GLY A 105 13.00 16.22 -8.71
N ALA A 106 14.09 15.56 -9.14
CA ALA A 106 14.10 14.13 -9.42
C ALA A 106 14.32 13.24 -8.19
N GLN A 107 14.46 13.83 -7.00
CA GLN A 107 14.71 13.09 -5.77
C GLN A 107 13.38 12.71 -5.11
N LEU A 108 13.19 11.41 -4.85
CA LEU A 108 11.98 10.91 -4.21
C LEU A 108 12.04 11.15 -2.70
N HIS A 109 10.98 11.74 -2.15
CA HIS A 109 10.76 11.83 -0.71
C HIS A 109 9.98 10.61 -0.20
N SER A 110 10.50 9.95 0.83
CA SER A 110 9.83 8.83 1.50
C SER A 110 9.49 9.21 2.95
N PHE A 111 8.34 8.73 3.44
CA PHE A 111 7.81 9.08 4.76
C PHE A 111 7.54 7.82 5.58
N CYS A 112 8.03 7.80 6.81
CA CYS A 112 7.74 6.76 7.80
C CYS A 112 7.27 7.40 9.10
N VAL A 113 6.46 6.68 9.87
CA VAL A 113 5.99 7.09 11.18
C VAL A 113 6.06 5.93 12.16
N GLY A 114 6.53 6.21 13.37
CA GLY A 114 6.68 5.18 14.39
C GLY A 114 6.96 5.76 15.76
N LEU A 115 6.80 4.93 16.78
CA LEU A 115 7.39 5.20 18.09
C LEU A 115 8.92 5.11 17.96
N GLU A 116 9.64 5.86 18.80
CA GLU A 116 11.10 5.79 18.81
C GLU A 116 11.59 4.35 19.03
N GLY A 117 12.51 3.91 18.17
CA GLY A 117 13.07 2.56 18.20
C GLY A 117 12.17 1.47 17.60
N SER A 118 11.09 1.82 16.89
CA SER A 118 10.24 0.80 16.26
C SER A 118 10.99 0.03 15.16
N PRO A 119 10.65 -1.27 14.96
CA PRO A 119 11.25 -2.08 13.90
C PRO A 119 10.93 -1.52 12.50
N ASP A 120 9.75 -0.90 12.32
CA ASP A 120 9.34 -0.30 11.06
C ASP A 120 10.24 0.87 10.65
N LEU A 121 10.64 1.73 11.60
CA LEU A 121 11.55 2.84 11.30
C LEU A 121 12.92 2.33 10.87
N LYS A 122 13.42 1.27 11.52
CA LYS A 122 14.69 0.65 11.14
C LYS A 122 14.61 0.05 9.73
N ALA A 123 13.58 -0.72 9.43
CA ALA A 123 13.39 -1.34 8.12
C ALA A 123 13.17 -0.29 7.02
N ALA A 124 12.37 0.74 7.28
CA ALA A 124 12.13 1.84 6.35
C ALA A 124 13.43 2.58 6.01
N LYS A 125 14.28 2.82 7.01
CA LYS A 125 15.58 3.46 6.83
C LYS A 125 16.54 2.63 5.97
N GLU A 126 16.58 1.31 6.18
CA GLU A 126 17.38 0.40 5.35
C GLU A 126 16.96 0.47 3.88
N VAL A 127 15.65 0.41 3.60
CA VAL A 127 15.12 0.51 2.24
C VAL A 127 15.35 1.91 1.65
N ALA A 128 15.17 2.97 2.44
CA ALA A 128 15.39 4.33 1.99
C ALA A 128 16.84 4.61 1.59
N ASN A 129 17.80 4.06 2.35
CA ASN A 129 19.22 4.12 2.04
C ASN A 129 19.54 3.37 0.74
N TYR A 130 18.97 2.16 0.57
CA TYR A 130 19.14 1.38 -0.64
C TYR A 130 18.60 2.10 -1.88
N LEU A 131 17.44 2.77 -1.77
CA LEU A 131 16.81 3.50 -2.86
C LEU A 131 17.33 4.93 -3.06
N GLY A 132 18.14 5.46 -2.14
CA GLY A 132 18.66 6.83 -2.19
C GLY A 132 17.58 7.92 -2.04
N THR A 133 16.48 7.62 -1.34
CA THR A 133 15.37 8.58 -1.13
C THR A 133 15.72 9.62 -0.06
N VAL A 134 15.13 10.82 -0.15
CA VAL A 134 15.10 11.75 0.99
C VAL A 134 14.12 11.21 2.02
N HIS A 135 14.65 10.49 3.01
CA HIS A 135 13.84 9.84 4.02
C HIS A 135 13.46 10.79 5.15
N HIS A 136 12.17 10.84 5.45
CA HIS A 136 11.61 11.58 6.56
C HIS A 136 11.05 10.60 7.58
N GLU A 137 11.73 10.53 8.71
CA GLU A 137 11.35 9.70 9.85
C GLU A 137 10.58 10.55 10.86
N PHE A 138 9.32 10.22 11.09
CA PHE A 138 8.48 10.94 12.05
C PHE A 138 8.24 10.13 13.30
N HIS A 139 8.70 10.69 14.42
CA HIS A 139 8.37 10.17 15.74
C HIS A 139 7.07 10.77 16.26
N PHE A 140 6.30 9.94 16.96
CA PHE A 140 5.19 10.38 17.80
C PHE A 140 5.29 9.68 19.16
N THR A 141 4.70 10.29 20.18
CA THR A 141 4.60 9.70 21.51
C THR A 141 3.26 8.99 21.67
N VAL A 142 3.15 8.11 22.66
CA VAL A 142 1.86 7.49 22.99
C VAL A 142 0.81 8.55 23.32
N GLN A 143 1.20 9.64 23.98
CA GLN A 143 0.30 10.74 24.31
C GLN A 143 -0.21 11.46 23.07
N ASP A 144 0.65 11.75 22.07
CA ASP A 144 0.21 12.30 20.78
C ASP A 144 -0.85 11.42 20.10
N GLY A 145 -0.69 10.09 20.24
CA GLY A 145 -1.65 9.12 19.75
C GLY A 145 -2.99 9.20 20.48
N ILE A 146 -2.98 9.25 21.82
CA ILE A 146 -4.17 9.35 22.66
C ILE A 146 -4.93 10.65 22.38
N ASP A 147 -4.22 11.77 22.33
CA ASP A 147 -4.80 13.10 22.11
C ASP A 147 -5.43 13.23 20.72
N ALA A 148 -4.93 12.47 19.74
CA ALA A 148 -5.46 12.47 18.38
C ALA A 148 -6.68 11.56 18.17
N ILE A 149 -7.08 10.72 19.14
CA ILE A 149 -8.14 9.71 18.93
C ILE A 149 -9.46 10.35 18.51
N GLU A 150 -9.88 11.45 19.16
CA GLU A 150 -11.14 12.12 18.85
C GLU A 150 -11.14 12.66 17.42
N ASP A 151 -10.08 13.37 17.04
CA ASP A 151 -9.89 13.87 15.67
C ASP A 151 -9.87 12.71 14.66
N VAL A 152 -9.17 11.61 14.98
CA VAL A 152 -9.09 10.44 14.11
C VAL A 152 -10.48 9.87 13.86
N ILE A 153 -11.25 9.60 14.92
CA ILE A 153 -12.61 9.07 14.82
C ILE A 153 -13.50 10.01 14.00
N TYR A 154 -13.39 11.32 14.22
CA TYR A 154 -14.11 12.31 13.44
C TYR A 154 -13.78 12.25 11.95
N HIS A 155 -12.50 12.07 11.58
CA HIS A 155 -12.08 12.03 10.17
C HIS A 155 -12.35 10.69 9.47
N ILE A 156 -12.31 9.57 10.19
CA ILE A 156 -12.52 8.22 9.60
C ILE A 156 -13.98 7.75 9.68
N GLU A 157 -14.80 8.42 10.49
CA GLU A 157 -16.24 8.17 10.63
C GLU A 157 -16.56 6.69 11.00
N THR A 158 -15.68 6.04 11.77
CA THR A 158 -15.86 4.66 12.23
C THR A 158 -15.44 4.47 13.68
N TYR A 159 -16.04 3.48 14.32
CA TYR A 159 -15.73 3.02 15.67
C TYR A 159 -14.93 1.71 15.68
N ASP A 160 -14.56 1.17 14.50
CA ASP A 160 -13.80 -0.06 14.41
C ASP A 160 -12.41 0.09 15.05
N VAL A 161 -12.13 -0.77 16.03
CA VAL A 161 -10.92 -0.70 16.86
C VAL A 161 -9.65 -0.86 16.01
N THR A 162 -9.66 -1.76 15.03
CA THR A 162 -8.49 -2.02 14.19
C THR A 162 -8.21 -0.81 13.30
N THR A 163 -9.26 -0.24 12.72
CA THR A 163 -9.17 0.93 11.84
C THR A 163 -8.68 2.15 12.59
N ILE A 164 -9.19 2.42 13.81
CA ILE A 164 -8.72 3.56 14.63
C ILE A 164 -7.23 3.41 14.97
N ARG A 165 -6.80 2.20 15.36
CA ARG A 165 -5.40 1.92 15.71
C ARG A 165 -4.44 2.18 14.56
N VAL A 166 -4.77 1.73 13.35
CA VAL A 166 -3.93 1.94 12.15
C VAL A 166 -4.02 3.39 11.66
N SER A 167 -5.19 4.03 11.81
CA SER A 167 -5.42 5.39 11.30
C SER A 167 -4.75 6.47 12.15
N THR A 168 -4.55 6.24 13.45
CA THR A 168 -3.93 7.23 14.35
C THR A 168 -2.51 7.64 13.93
N PRO A 169 -1.53 6.72 13.76
CA PRO A 169 -0.20 7.10 13.28
C PRO A 169 -0.24 7.67 11.86
N MET A 170 -1.12 7.16 10.99
CA MET A 170 -1.32 7.69 9.64
C MET A 170 -1.82 9.14 9.64
N PHE A 171 -2.74 9.48 10.54
CA PHE A 171 -3.26 10.82 10.74
C PHE A 171 -2.15 11.78 11.20
N LEU A 172 -1.38 11.40 12.21
CA LEU A 172 -0.25 12.20 12.70
C LEU A 172 0.81 12.42 11.61
N MET A 173 1.14 11.37 10.85
CA MET A 173 2.05 11.46 9.72
C MET A 173 1.53 12.39 8.63
N SER A 174 0.24 12.28 8.28
CA SER A 174 -0.37 13.09 7.23
C SER A 174 -0.31 14.61 7.53
N ARG A 175 -0.45 15.01 8.81
CA ARG A 175 -0.27 16.39 9.25
C ARG A 175 1.15 16.89 9.00
N LYS A 176 2.16 16.06 9.33
CA LYS A 176 3.58 16.38 9.10
C LYS A 176 3.91 16.46 7.61
N ILE A 177 3.45 15.52 6.80
CA ILE A 177 3.63 15.53 5.34
C ILE A 177 3.07 16.81 4.72
N LYS A 178 1.87 17.22 5.14
CA LYS A 178 1.23 18.46 4.67
C LYS A 178 2.07 19.70 5.02
N SER A 179 2.70 19.72 6.20
CA SER A 179 3.58 20.84 6.60
C SER A 179 4.83 20.97 5.72
N LEU A 180 5.30 19.86 5.14
CA LEU A 180 6.40 19.81 4.16
C LEU A 180 5.97 20.19 2.74
N ARG A 181 4.73 20.69 2.57
CA ARG A 181 4.12 21.08 1.28
C ARG A 181 3.98 19.93 0.27
N VAL A 182 4.07 18.69 0.73
CA VAL A 182 3.72 17.51 -0.08
C VAL A 182 2.20 17.37 -0.09
N LYS A 183 1.63 17.26 -1.29
CA LYS A 183 0.18 17.24 -1.50
C LYS A 183 -0.35 15.87 -1.87
N MET A 184 0.52 14.97 -2.31
CA MET A 184 0.14 13.61 -2.68
C MET A 184 1.13 12.59 -2.14
N VAL A 185 0.65 11.45 -1.67
CA VAL A 185 1.51 10.30 -1.36
C VAL A 185 0.94 9.01 -1.92
N ILE A 186 1.84 8.12 -2.36
CA ILE A 186 1.49 6.78 -2.83
C ILE A 186 1.75 5.78 -1.70
N SER A 187 0.82 4.85 -1.50
CA SER A 187 0.90 3.79 -0.49
C SER A 187 0.74 2.40 -1.11
N GLY A 188 1.29 1.38 -0.45
CA GLY A 188 1.19 -0.04 -0.80
C GLY A 188 -0.02 -0.77 -0.22
N GLU A 189 -0.97 -0.05 0.38
CA GLU A 189 -2.23 -0.60 0.90
C GLU A 189 -3.01 -1.39 -0.17
N GLY A 190 -3.62 -2.51 0.23
CA GLY A 190 -4.39 -3.41 -0.64
C GLY A 190 -3.66 -4.68 -1.05
N SER A 191 -2.33 -4.73 -0.91
CA SER A 191 -1.51 -5.88 -1.30
C SER A 191 -1.89 -7.15 -0.53
N ASP A 192 -2.02 -7.04 0.80
CA ASP A 192 -2.37 -8.16 1.67
C ASP A 192 -3.74 -8.78 1.30
N GLU A 193 -4.72 -7.95 0.96
CA GLU A 193 -6.05 -8.42 0.57
C GLU A 193 -6.06 -9.11 -0.79
N ILE A 194 -5.16 -8.74 -1.70
CA ILE A 194 -5.08 -9.31 -3.06
C ILE A 194 -4.28 -10.61 -3.07
N PHE A 195 -3.18 -10.65 -2.32
CA PHE A 195 -2.23 -11.76 -2.33
C PHE A 195 -2.36 -12.71 -1.14
N GLY A 196 -3.25 -12.42 -0.19
CA GLY A 196 -3.43 -13.25 0.99
C GLY A 196 -2.28 -13.07 1.99
N GLY A 197 -1.80 -11.85 2.20
CA GLY A 197 -0.59 -11.56 2.99
C GLY A 197 -0.79 -11.64 4.51
N TYR A 198 -2.03 -11.58 5.01
CA TYR A 198 -2.28 -11.70 6.44
C TYR A 198 -1.94 -13.08 7.00
N LEU A 199 -1.40 -13.12 8.22
CA LEU A 199 -0.96 -14.36 8.88
C LEU A 199 -2.05 -15.44 9.00
N TYR A 200 -3.33 -15.07 8.99
CA TYR A 200 -4.40 -16.06 9.07
C TYR A 200 -4.62 -16.81 7.74
N PHE A 201 -4.17 -16.29 6.60
CA PHE A 201 -4.25 -17.00 5.32
C PHE A 201 -3.40 -18.27 5.29
N TYR A 202 -2.36 -18.38 6.12
CA TYR A 202 -1.62 -19.63 6.31
C TYR A 202 -2.50 -20.78 6.83
N LYS A 203 -3.66 -20.46 7.43
CA LYS A 203 -4.62 -21.44 7.94
C LYS A 203 -5.81 -21.65 7.00
N ALA A 204 -5.73 -21.16 5.75
CA ALA A 204 -6.80 -21.39 4.78
C ALA A 204 -6.98 -22.90 4.54
N PRO A 205 -8.23 -23.43 4.60
CA PRO A 205 -8.48 -24.86 4.45
C PRO A 205 -8.05 -25.41 3.09
N ASN A 206 -8.23 -24.61 2.04
CA ASN A 206 -7.87 -24.94 0.66
C ASN A 206 -7.68 -23.64 -0.15
N LYS A 207 -7.36 -23.82 -1.44
CA LYS A 207 -7.04 -22.76 -2.39
C LYS A 207 -8.25 -21.90 -2.72
N GLU A 208 -9.41 -22.55 -2.76
CA GLU A 208 -10.70 -21.97 -3.12
C GLU A 208 -11.18 -21.00 -2.04
N GLU A 209 -11.14 -21.43 -0.77
CA GLU A 209 -11.49 -20.61 0.39
C GLU A 209 -10.55 -19.41 0.55
N LEU A 210 -9.25 -19.59 0.27
CA LEU A 210 -8.30 -18.48 0.25
C LEU A 210 -8.73 -17.41 -0.78
N HIS A 211 -9.05 -17.82 -2.00
CA HIS A 211 -9.51 -16.90 -3.03
C HIS A 211 -10.86 -16.25 -2.71
N HIS A 212 -11.82 -17.01 -2.15
CA HIS A 212 -13.10 -16.45 -1.73
C HIS A 212 -12.92 -15.36 -0.66
N GLU A 213 -12.01 -15.60 0.28
CA GLU A 213 -11.68 -14.62 1.32
C GLU A 213 -10.98 -13.38 0.74
N THR A 214 -10.03 -13.54 -0.18
CA THR A 214 -9.40 -12.45 -0.95
C THR A 214 -10.46 -11.62 -1.68
N CYS A 215 -11.38 -12.26 -2.42
CA CYS A 215 -12.50 -11.60 -3.09
C CYS A 215 -13.40 -10.84 -2.11
N ARG A 216 -13.71 -11.44 -0.95
CA ARG A 216 -14.51 -10.81 0.10
C ARG A 216 -13.81 -9.57 0.67
N LYS A 217 -12.51 -9.64 0.94
CA LYS A 217 -11.72 -8.53 1.49
C LYS A 217 -11.61 -7.36 0.52
N VAL A 218 -11.33 -7.65 -0.75
CA VAL A 218 -11.26 -6.63 -1.81
C VAL A 218 -12.62 -5.96 -2.04
N SER A 219 -13.72 -6.72 -2.03
CA SER A 219 -15.06 -6.16 -2.19
C SER A 219 -15.52 -5.34 -0.97
N TRP A 220 -15.17 -5.76 0.24
CA TRP A 220 -15.54 -5.04 1.47
C TRP A 220 -14.80 -3.71 1.63
N ARG A 221 -13.51 -3.63 1.25
CA ARG A 221 -12.76 -2.36 1.38
C ARG A 221 -13.18 -1.32 0.32
N ALA A 222 -13.72 -1.75 -0.82
CA ALA A 222 -14.44 -0.86 -1.74
C ALA A 222 -15.69 -0.21 -1.10
N VAL A 223 -16.23 -0.82 -0.03
CA VAL A 223 -17.38 -0.34 0.77
C VAL A 223 -16.96 0.43 2.03
N ILE A 224 -15.66 0.58 2.32
CA ILE A 224 -15.16 1.58 3.31
C ILE A 224 -14.75 2.90 2.61
N THR A 225 -14.60 2.87 1.29
CA THR A 225 -14.47 4.07 0.41
C THR A 225 -15.75 4.50 -0.34
N PRO A 226 -17.00 4.18 0.06
CA PRO A 226 -18.17 4.31 -0.81
C PRO A 226 -18.76 5.73 -0.79
N HIS A 227 -18.33 6.60 0.12
CA HIS A 227 -18.95 7.92 0.27
C HIS A 227 -18.47 8.99 -0.72
N PHE A 228 -17.54 8.67 -1.61
CA PHE A 228 -17.22 9.53 -2.76
C PHE A 228 -17.45 8.81 -4.08
N LYS A 229 -18.68 8.93 -4.60
CA LYS A 229 -19.03 8.54 -5.97
C LYS A 229 -17.96 9.05 -6.95
N GLY A 230 -17.18 8.13 -7.52
CA GLY A 230 -16.27 8.39 -8.63
C GLY A 230 -14.78 8.57 -8.32
N ALA A 231 -14.34 8.42 -7.06
CA ALA A 231 -12.93 8.58 -6.70
C ALA A 231 -12.39 7.34 -5.98
N HIS A 232 -11.54 6.55 -6.65
CA HIS A 232 -10.83 5.39 -6.08
C HIS A 232 -9.65 5.79 -5.16
N TYR A 233 -9.80 6.86 -4.37
CA TYR A 233 -8.76 7.49 -3.57
C TYR A 233 -9.21 7.62 -2.11
N LEU A 234 -8.31 7.34 -1.17
CA LEU A 234 -8.49 7.79 0.21
C LEU A 234 -8.01 9.25 0.29
N ILE A 235 -8.90 10.20 0.02
CA ILE A 235 -8.56 11.61 0.22
C ILE A 235 -8.69 11.91 1.71
N VAL A 236 -7.57 11.88 2.45
CA VAL A 236 -7.52 12.40 3.82
C VAL A 236 -7.58 13.93 3.74
N LYS A 237 -8.81 14.46 3.70
CA LYS A 237 -9.07 15.89 3.52
C LYS A 237 -8.84 16.63 4.85
N LEU A 238 -7.59 16.75 5.27
CA LEU A 238 -7.20 17.56 6.43
C LEU A 238 -7.60 19.02 6.17
N HIS A 239 -8.71 19.47 6.74
CA HIS A 239 -9.04 20.89 6.80
C HIS A 239 -8.08 21.56 7.77
N SER A 240 -7.59 22.75 7.41
CA SER A 240 -6.89 23.60 8.37
C SER A 240 -7.92 24.10 9.38
N THR A 241 -7.80 23.68 10.64
CA THR A 241 -8.05 24.61 11.73
C THR A 241 -6.94 25.64 11.79
#